data_AF-A0A932VMF5-F1
#
_entry.id   AF-A0A932VMF5-F1
#
_cell.length_a   1.000
_cell.length_b   1.000
_cell.length_c   1.000
_cell.angle_alpha   90.00
_cell.angle_beta   90.00
_cell.angle_gamma   90.00
#
_symmetry.space_group_name_H-M   'P 1'
#
loop_
_entity.id
_entity.type
_entity.pdbx_description
1 polymer ?
#
loop_
_entity_poly.entity_id
_entity_poly.type
_entity_poly.pdbx_seq_one_letter_code
_entity_poly.pdbx_strand_id
1 'polypeptide(L)'
;MTPKNPLTLTCEKITQTPRVFNTAQIKNAIENISLIDVEEKVTPELLIKIIEYILKDFFLYMHQTGLYNRQFKLWKTMGNITQCSISKLQGGIFKKNDLNTYIIDFFIDPKSPCLCAIVNEGTKAESLSMYENFKSSLSKTLYGINPDRVKGVFYFFNAMPDKEFITKLDFMTNAFDPISKYEAMLSDIKDTRLNIINFKCENEKYSFQHVYPEIRKLETKNKV
;
A
#
# COMPACT_ATOMS: atom_id res chain seq x y z
N MET A 1 5.77 37.61 5.93
CA MET A 1 6.26 36.27 6.33
C MET A 1 5.32 35.74 7.41
N THR A 2 4.44 34.81 7.08
CA THR A 2 3.52 34.20 8.04
C THR A 2 4.33 33.33 9.00
N PRO A 3 4.19 33.47 10.33
CA PRO A 3 4.93 32.63 11.25
C PRO A 3 4.48 31.17 11.08
N LYS A 4 5.42 30.27 10.77
CA LYS A 4 5.17 28.82 10.75
C LYS A 4 4.70 28.42 12.15
N ASN A 5 3.45 27.95 12.26
CA ASN A 5 2.90 27.44 13.51
C ASN A 5 3.79 26.26 13.99
N PRO A 6 4.51 26.38 15.12
CA PRO A 6 5.45 25.34 15.57
C PRO A 6 4.76 24.03 15.99
N LEU A 7 3.42 24.00 15.97
CA LEU A 7 2.58 22.89 16.40
C LEU A 7 1.94 22.10 15.27
N THR A 8 2.34 22.27 14.00
CA THR A 8 1.78 21.43 12.92
C THR A 8 2.04 19.95 13.24
N LEU A 9 0.94 19.22 13.41
CA LEU A 9 0.93 17.79 13.65
C LEU A 9 1.25 17.09 12.32
N THR A 10 2.25 16.22 12.33
CA THR A 10 2.69 15.47 11.16
C THR A 10 2.47 13.97 11.36
N CYS A 11 2.39 13.21 10.27
CA CYS A 11 2.32 11.75 10.32
C CYS A 11 3.51 11.15 11.08
N GLU A 12 4.72 11.67 10.90
CA GLU A 12 5.90 11.29 11.68
C GLU A 12 5.64 11.41 13.20
N LYS A 13 5.18 12.58 13.67
CA LYS A 13 4.87 12.81 15.09
C LYS A 13 3.80 11.84 15.61
N ILE A 14 2.78 11.56 14.80
CA ILE A 14 1.74 10.58 15.15
C ILE A 14 2.34 9.20 15.37
N THR A 15 3.23 8.74 14.50
CA THR A 15 3.84 7.41 14.62
C THR A 15 4.72 7.23 15.85
N GLN A 16 5.21 8.32 16.47
CA GLN A 16 6.00 8.26 17.71
C GLN A 16 5.14 7.98 18.94
N THR A 17 3.92 8.53 19.00
CA THR A 17 3.00 8.39 20.15
C THR A 17 1.53 8.17 19.71
N PRO A 18 1.25 7.08 18.98
CA PRO A 18 0.00 6.93 18.23
C PRO A 18 -1.27 6.86 19.09
N ARG A 19 -1.15 6.42 20.34
CA ARG A 19 -2.27 6.31 21.29
C ARG A 19 -2.73 7.64 21.85
N VAL A 20 -1.90 8.68 21.73
CA VAL A 20 -2.22 10.03 22.23
C VAL A 20 -3.14 10.77 21.27
N PHE A 21 -3.11 10.42 19.98
CA PHE A 21 -3.86 11.12 18.95
C PHE A 21 -5.17 10.41 18.63
N ASN A 22 -6.25 11.20 18.55
CA ASN A 22 -7.54 10.72 18.09
C ASN A 22 -7.67 10.80 16.55
N THR A 23 -8.72 10.17 16.01
CA THR A 23 -8.97 10.11 14.56
C THR A 23 -9.05 11.49 13.90
N ALA A 24 -9.62 12.50 14.56
CA ALA A 24 -9.75 13.85 13.99
C ALA A 24 -8.39 14.55 13.85
N GLN A 25 -7.51 14.38 14.84
CA GLN A 25 -6.15 14.91 14.79
C GLN A 25 -5.34 14.26 13.66
N ILE A 26 -5.51 12.96 13.43
CA ILE A 26 -4.83 12.24 12.35
C ILE A 26 -5.35 12.72 10.99
N LYS A 27 -6.66 12.93 10.84
CA LYS A 27 -7.26 13.52 9.63
C LYS A 27 -6.65 14.88 9.30
N ASN A 28 -6.54 15.77 10.30
CA ASN A 28 -5.89 17.07 10.09
C ASN A 28 -4.41 16.93 9.69
N ALA A 29 -3.69 15.93 10.22
CA ALA A 29 -2.29 15.72 9.86
C ALA A 29 -2.11 15.21 8.42
N ILE A 30 -2.95 14.27 7.97
CA ILE A 30 -2.90 13.73 6.60
C ILE A 30 -3.40 14.73 5.56
N GLU A 31 -4.27 15.67 5.94
CA GLU A 31 -4.70 16.79 5.07
C GLU A 31 -3.54 17.73 4.68
N ASN A 32 -2.50 17.81 5.52
CA ASN A 32 -1.30 18.58 5.20
C ASN A 32 -0.39 17.90 4.16
N ILE A 33 -0.71 16.69 3.70
CA ILE A 33 0.05 16.00 2.66
C ILE A 33 -0.38 16.53 1.29
N SER A 34 0.52 17.28 0.66
CA SER A 34 0.41 17.75 -0.72
C SER A 34 1.25 16.89 -1.66
N LEU A 35 0.66 16.41 -2.74
CA LEU A 35 1.38 15.79 -3.85
C LEU A 35 1.74 16.87 -4.86
N ILE A 36 3.00 16.94 -5.23
CA ILE A 36 3.53 17.89 -6.22
C ILE A 36 4.12 17.04 -7.33
N ASP A 37 3.55 17.13 -8.54
CA ASP A 37 4.18 16.54 -9.71
C ASP A 37 5.37 17.40 -10.12
N VAL A 38 6.53 16.78 -10.23
CA VAL A 38 7.80 17.43 -10.61
C VAL A 38 8.15 17.19 -12.07
N GLU A 39 7.44 16.29 -12.76
CA GLU A 39 7.59 16.04 -14.18
C GLU A 39 6.46 16.69 -14.98
N GLU A 40 6.74 17.17 -16.19
CA GLU A 40 5.71 17.72 -17.11
C GLU A 40 4.83 16.64 -17.75
N LYS A 41 4.88 15.40 -17.26
CA LYS A 41 4.10 14.29 -17.80
C LYS A 41 2.77 14.19 -17.09
N VAL A 42 1.71 13.88 -17.86
CA VAL A 42 0.39 13.62 -17.28
C VAL A 42 0.42 12.26 -16.57
N THR A 43 0.50 12.29 -15.25
CA THR A 43 0.34 11.09 -14.40
C THR A 43 -1.12 10.62 -14.44
N PRO A 44 -1.41 9.33 -14.73
CA PRO A 44 -2.78 8.81 -14.71
C PRO A 44 -3.47 9.03 -13.35
N GLU A 45 -4.73 9.48 -13.38
CA GLU A 45 -5.48 9.84 -12.16
C GLU A 45 -5.57 8.69 -11.14
N LEU A 46 -5.75 7.45 -11.61
CA LEU A 46 -5.75 6.26 -10.76
C LEU A 46 -4.49 6.19 -9.87
N LEU A 47 -3.32 6.48 -10.43
CA LEU A 47 -2.06 6.37 -9.70
C LEU A 47 -1.93 7.47 -8.64
N ILE A 48 -2.40 8.68 -8.95
CA ILE A 48 -2.51 9.77 -7.97
C ILE A 48 -3.44 9.33 -6.82
N LYS A 49 -4.60 8.78 -7.13
CA LYS A 49 -5.57 8.32 -6.13
C LYS A 49 -5.04 7.18 -5.27
N ILE A 50 -4.24 6.28 -5.83
CA ILE A 50 -3.55 5.22 -5.08
C ILE A 50 -2.50 5.81 -4.13
N ILE A 51 -1.71 6.78 -4.59
CA ILE A 51 -0.72 7.48 -3.73
C ILE A 51 -1.45 8.19 -2.58
N GLU A 52 -2.53 8.91 -2.88
CA GLU A 52 -3.37 9.56 -1.86
C GLU A 52 -3.92 8.54 -0.86
N TYR A 53 -4.47 7.43 -1.35
CA TYR A 53 -4.99 6.36 -0.50
C TYR A 53 -3.90 5.83 0.44
N ILE A 54 -2.70 5.50 -0.06
CA ILE A 54 -1.61 4.99 0.79
C ILE A 54 -1.24 6.03 1.83
N LEU A 55 -0.94 7.26 1.43
CA LEU A 55 -0.38 8.27 2.33
C LEU A 55 -1.41 8.86 3.31
N LYS A 56 -2.70 8.84 2.96
CA LYS A 56 -3.78 9.45 3.75
C LYS A 56 -4.71 8.40 4.34
N ASP A 57 -5.49 7.74 3.49
CA ASP A 57 -6.60 6.88 3.92
C ASP A 57 -6.12 5.60 4.62
N PHE A 58 -5.10 4.93 4.08
CA PHE A 58 -4.52 3.75 4.67
C PHE A 58 -3.81 4.07 5.98
N PHE A 59 -3.12 5.21 6.06
CA PHE A 59 -2.51 5.68 7.32
C PHE A 59 -3.58 5.85 8.42
N LEU A 60 -4.71 6.46 8.09
CA LEU A 60 -5.85 6.58 9.00
C LEU A 60 -6.46 5.21 9.35
N TYR A 61 -6.63 4.34 8.37
CA TYR A 61 -7.15 2.99 8.53
C TYR A 61 -6.30 2.15 9.48
N MET A 62 -4.96 2.22 9.38
CA MET A 62 -4.06 1.52 10.28
C MET A 62 -4.28 1.91 11.74
N HIS A 63 -4.52 3.20 12.00
CA HIS A 63 -4.83 3.71 13.33
C HIS A 63 -6.16 3.16 13.84
N GLN A 64 -7.22 3.33 13.05
CA GLN A 64 -8.60 2.94 13.43
C GLN A 64 -8.75 1.44 13.70
N THR A 65 -8.04 0.61 12.96
CA THR A 65 -8.12 -0.86 13.08
C THR A 65 -7.15 -1.44 14.10
N GLY A 66 -6.23 -0.63 14.65
CA GLY A 66 -5.17 -1.12 15.52
C GLY A 66 -4.08 -1.92 14.80
N LEU A 67 -4.17 -2.09 13.47
CA LEU A 67 -3.14 -2.72 12.63
C LEU A 67 -1.78 -2.10 12.82
N TYR A 68 -1.77 -0.82 13.16
CA TYR A 68 -0.56 -0.09 13.45
C TYR A 68 0.37 -0.76 14.46
N ASN A 69 -0.17 -1.51 15.43
CA ASN A 69 0.65 -2.27 16.38
C ASN A 69 1.34 -3.47 15.71
N ARG A 70 0.66 -4.10 14.74
CA ARG A 70 1.12 -5.30 14.02
C ARG A 70 2.07 -4.94 12.88
N GLN A 71 1.78 -3.85 12.20
CA GLN A 71 2.55 -3.35 11.05
C GLN A 71 3.29 -2.05 11.41
N PHE A 72 3.84 -1.95 12.63
CA PHE A 72 4.48 -0.72 13.14
C PHE A 72 5.62 -0.20 12.26
N LYS A 73 6.50 -1.10 11.76
CA LYS A 73 7.61 -0.71 10.87
C LYS A 73 7.11 -0.08 9.57
N LEU A 74 6.10 -0.68 8.94
CA LEU A 74 5.43 -0.12 7.76
C LEU A 74 4.87 1.27 8.09
N TRP A 75 4.11 1.38 9.18
CA TRP A 75 3.47 2.63 9.55
C TRP A 75 4.47 3.76 9.78
N LYS A 76 5.55 3.47 10.53
CA LYS A 76 6.63 4.42 10.79
C LYS A 76 7.31 4.84 9.48
N THR A 77 7.57 3.91 8.57
CA THR A 77 8.12 4.21 7.25
C THR A 77 7.20 5.14 6.47
N MET A 78 5.90 4.86 6.43
CA MET A 78 4.92 5.70 5.73
C MET A 78 4.91 7.14 6.23
N GLY A 79 4.98 7.35 7.54
CA GLY A 79 4.97 8.69 8.14
C GLY A 79 6.19 9.56 7.79
N ASN A 80 7.23 8.98 7.17
CA ASN A 80 8.48 9.64 6.81
C ASN A 80 8.70 9.72 5.29
N ILE A 81 7.75 9.29 4.47
CA ILE A 81 7.88 9.36 3.00
C ILE A 81 7.99 10.80 2.55
N THR A 82 8.93 11.06 1.65
CA THR A 82 9.19 12.38 1.07
C THR A 82 8.98 12.42 -0.44
N GLN A 83 9.08 11.27 -1.11
CA GLN A 83 9.02 11.17 -2.57
C GLN A 83 8.40 9.84 -3.00
N CYS A 84 7.79 9.83 -4.19
CA CYS A 84 7.48 8.61 -4.92
C CYS A 84 7.92 8.73 -6.39
N SER A 85 8.17 7.59 -7.03
CA SER A 85 8.38 7.50 -8.49
C SER A 85 7.43 6.47 -9.07
N ILE A 86 6.96 6.73 -10.29
CA ILE A 86 6.07 5.83 -11.02
C ILE A 86 6.81 5.27 -12.22
N SER A 87 6.73 3.96 -12.40
CA SER A 87 7.25 3.27 -13.58
C SER A 87 6.26 2.21 -14.09
N LYS A 88 6.41 1.79 -15.34
CA LYS A 88 5.70 0.63 -15.88
C LYS A 88 6.56 -0.61 -15.72
N LEU A 89 5.94 -1.71 -15.30
CA LEU A 89 6.61 -2.99 -15.23
C LEU A 89 6.89 -3.52 -16.64
N GLN A 90 8.12 -3.89 -16.91
CA GLN A 90 8.53 -4.43 -18.22
C GLN A 90 8.61 -5.95 -18.19
N GLY A 91 8.17 -6.59 -19.28
CA GLY A 91 8.26 -8.03 -19.49
C GLY A 91 9.02 -8.39 -20.77
N GLY A 92 9.48 -9.63 -20.88
CA GLY A 92 10.18 -10.16 -22.05
C GLY A 92 11.71 -10.21 -21.88
N ILE A 93 12.31 -11.29 -22.40
CA ILE A 93 13.76 -11.56 -22.27
C ILE A 93 14.54 -10.88 -23.41
N PHE A 94 13.98 -10.86 -24.62
CA PHE A 94 14.65 -10.33 -25.83
C PHE A 94 14.08 -9.00 -26.31
N LYS A 95 12.77 -8.80 -26.18
CA LYS A 95 12.09 -7.52 -26.44
C LYS A 95 11.33 -7.14 -25.19
N LYS A 96 11.71 -6.02 -24.57
CA LYS A 96 11.01 -5.47 -23.42
C LYS A 96 9.70 -4.86 -23.90
N ASN A 97 8.59 -5.39 -23.41
CA ASN A 97 7.27 -4.84 -23.62
C ASN A 97 6.73 -4.35 -22.29
N ASP A 98 6.09 -3.19 -22.29
CA ASP A 98 5.40 -2.68 -21.10
C ASP A 98 4.20 -3.57 -20.79
N LEU A 99 4.08 -3.98 -19.53
CA LEU A 99 2.93 -4.69 -19.00
C LEU A 99 1.87 -3.68 -18.55
N ASN A 100 0.63 -4.14 -18.38
CA ASN A 100 -0.48 -3.35 -17.80
C ASN A 100 -0.37 -3.28 -16.27
N THR A 101 0.86 -3.11 -15.78
CA THR A 101 1.18 -3.04 -14.35
C THR A 101 2.09 -1.85 -14.12
N TYR A 102 1.66 -0.94 -13.26
CA TYR A 102 2.50 0.15 -12.78
C TYR A 102 3.14 -0.20 -11.44
N ILE A 103 4.34 0.33 -11.22
CA ILE A 103 5.06 0.27 -9.96
C ILE A 103 5.18 1.69 -9.43
N ILE A 104 4.79 1.90 -8.18
CA ILE A 104 4.97 3.14 -7.45
C ILE A 104 5.95 2.86 -6.32
N ASP A 105 7.17 3.36 -6.45
CA ASP A 105 8.19 3.25 -5.43
C ASP A 105 8.14 4.47 -4.52
N PHE A 106 8.15 4.27 -3.21
CA PHE A 106 8.14 5.33 -2.21
C PHE A 106 9.49 5.42 -1.51
N PHE A 107 9.93 6.63 -1.22
CA PHE A 107 11.25 6.93 -0.71
C PHE A 107 11.18 7.82 0.53
N ILE A 108 12.00 7.49 1.53
CA ILE A 108 12.40 8.42 2.59
C ILE A 108 13.65 9.18 2.15
N ASP A 109 14.56 8.48 1.47
CA ASP A 109 15.74 9.02 0.81
C ASP A 109 15.91 8.40 -0.60
N PRO A 110 16.64 9.06 -1.51
CA PRO A 110 16.72 8.63 -2.91
C PRO A 110 17.44 7.31 -3.17
N LYS A 111 18.09 6.68 -2.18
CA LYS A 111 19.00 5.56 -2.46
C LYS A 111 18.27 4.27 -2.79
N SER A 112 17.09 4.02 -2.21
CA SER A 112 16.34 2.78 -2.44
C SER A 112 14.89 2.92 -1.95
N PRO A 113 13.93 2.27 -2.63
CA PRO A 113 12.54 2.26 -2.20
C PRO A 113 12.41 1.70 -0.78
N CYS A 114 11.54 2.33 0.01
CA CYS A 114 11.15 1.87 1.35
C CYS A 114 9.77 1.22 1.36
N LEU A 115 8.91 1.54 0.39
CA LEU A 115 7.65 0.85 0.09
C LEU A 115 7.50 0.75 -1.44
N CYS A 116 6.75 -0.25 -1.88
CA CYS A 116 6.38 -0.41 -3.29
C CYS A 116 4.87 -0.63 -3.40
N ALA A 117 4.21 0.02 -4.33
CA ALA A 117 2.86 -0.32 -4.75
C ALA A 117 2.87 -0.88 -6.17
N ILE A 118 2.25 -2.03 -6.36
CA ILE A 118 2.08 -2.71 -7.64
C ILE A 118 0.62 -2.51 -8.04
N VAL A 119 0.37 -1.85 -9.15
CA VAL A 119 -0.97 -1.54 -9.65
C VAL A 119 -1.24 -2.34 -10.91
N ASN A 120 -1.97 -3.43 -10.77
CA ASN A 120 -2.37 -4.27 -11.89
C ASN A 120 -3.73 -3.77 -12.45
N GLU A 121 -3.70 -3.21 -13.66
CA GLU A 121 -4.89 -2.75 -14.39
C GLU A 121 -5.52 -3.84 -15.24
N GLY A 122 -4.91 -5.02 -15.32
CA GLY A 122 -5.33 -6.13 -16.18
C GLY A 122 -6.76 -6.61 -15.89
N THR A 123 -7.64 -6.50 -16.89
CA THR A 123 -9.01 -7.02 -16.84
C THR A 123 -9.04 -8.45 -17.37
N LYS A 124 -8.79 -9.46 -16.52
CA LYS A 124 -9.09 -10.91 -16.74
C LYS A 124 -8.55 -11.61 -18.01
N ALA A 125 -7.96 -10.93 -18.98
CA ALA A 125 -7.46 -11.49 -20.25
C ALA A 125 -6.00 -11.95 -20.17
N GLU A 126 -5.49 -12.19 -18.97
CA GLU A 126 -4.15 -12.76 -18.76
C GLU A 126 -4.29 -14.29 -18.71
N SER A 127 -3.42 -15.01 -19.42
CA SER A 127 -3.43 -16.48 -19.50
C SER A 127 -3.15 -17.17 -18.15
N LEU A 128 -2.69 -16.41 -17.17
CA LEU A 128 -2.30 -16.85 -15.84
C LEU A 128 -3.39 -16.57 -14.81
N SER A 129 -3.45 -17.39 -13.76
CA SER A 129 -4.35 -17.15 -12.63
C SER A 129 -3.95 -15.87 -11.87
N MET A 130 -4.91 -15.33 -11.09
CA MET A 130 -4.69 -14.11 -10.29
C MET A 130 -3.45 -14.21 -9.39
N TYR A 131 -3.24 -15.38 -8.77
CA TYR A 131 -2.07 -15.62 -7.93
C TYR A 131 -0.76 -15.62 -8.72
N GLU A 132 -0.73 -16.23 -9.90
CA GLU A 132 0.49 -16.26 -10.72
C GLU A 132 0.84 -14.86 -11.24
N ASN A 133 -0.16 -14.03 -11.60
CA ASN A 133 0.07 -12.64 -11.98
C ASN A 133 0.59 -11.80 -10.81
N PHE A 134 -0.01 -11.97 -9.64
CA PHE A 134 0.46 -11.35 -8.40
C PHE A 134 1.91 -11.76 -8.10
N LYS A 135 2.20 -13.06 -8.07
CA LYS A 135 3.53 -13.59 -7.76
C LYS A 135 4.56 -13.13 -8.77
N SER A 136 4.25 -13.17 -10.07
CA SER A 136 5.13 -12.67 -11.13
C SER A 136 5.45 -11.19 -10.96
N SER A 137 4.44 -10.37 -10.71
CA SER A 137 4.60 -8.93 -10.50
C SER A 137 5.40 -8.63 -9.23
N LEU A 138 5.11 -9.35 -8.14
CA LEU A 138 5.80 -9.25 -6.86
C LEU A 138 7.28 -9.60 -7.02
N SER A 139 7.60 -10.75 -7.61
CA SER A 139 8.99 -11.17 -7.83
C SER A 139 9.77 -10.21 -8.72
N LYS A 140 9.17 -9.70 -9.81
CA LYS A 140 9.82 -8.72 -10.68
C LYS A 140 10.05 -7.37 -9.98
N THR A 141 9.08 -6.92 -9.19
CA THR A 141 9.18 -5.66 -8.44
C THR A 141 10.30 -5.74 -7.41
N LEU A 142 10.35 -6.84 -6.67
CA LEU A 142 11.33 -7.01 -5.58
C LEU A 142 12.72 -7.41 -6.07
N TYR A 143 12.86 -7.78 -7.35
CA TYR A 143 14.15 -8.10 -7.93
C TYR A 143 15.08 -6.88 -7.92
N GLY A 144 16.20 -7.00 -7.22
CA GLY A 144 17.20 -5.92 -7.13
C GLY A 144 16.88 -4.82 -6.11
N ILE A 145 15.74 -4.90 -5.40
CA ILE A 145 15.47 -4.00 -4.28
C ILE A 145 16.22 -4.47 -3.04
N ASN A 146 16.68 -3.53 -2.21
CA ASN A 146 17.31 -3.86 -0.93
C ASN A 146 16.26 -4.43 0.06
N PRO A 147 16.33 -5.72 0.42
CA PRO A 147 15.33 -6.37 1.26
C PRO A 147 15.29 -5.80 2.69
N ASP A 148 16.39 -5.23 3.18
CA ASP A 148 16.45 -4.63 4.51
C ASP A 148 15.76 -3.26 4.58
N ARG A 149 15.46 -2.65 3.43
CA ARG A 149 14.88 -1.30 3.35
C ARG A 149 13.39 -1.30 3.11
N VAL A 150 12.88 -2.22 2.30
CA VAL A 150 11.43 -2.32 2.06
C VAL A 150 10.74 -2.76 3.35
N LYS A 151 9.67 -2.05 3.70
CA LYS A 151 8.83 -2.35 4.88
C LYS A 151 7.39 -2.65 4.53
N GLY A 152 6.99 -2.42 3.28
CA GLY A 152 5.68 -2.81 2.81
C GLY A 152 5.57 -2.88 1.31
N VAL A 153 4.77 -3.83 0.86
CA VAL A 153 4.32 -3.97 -0.52
C VAL A 153 2.81 -3.85 -0.53
N PHE A 154 2.30 -2.97 -1.39
CA PHE A 154 0.88 -2.82 -1.66
C PHE A 154 0.57 -3.40 -3.04
N TYR A 155 -0.43 -4.26 -3.15
CA TYR A 155 -0.87 -4.78 -4.45
C TYR A 155 -2.31 -4.34 -4.71
N PHE A 156 -2.49 -3.56 -5.76
CA PHE A 156 -3.76 -3.04 -6.23
C PHE A 156 -4.23 -3.81 -7.45
N PHE A 157 -5.49 -4.23 -7.44
CA PHE A 157 -6.11 -4.97 -8.53
C PHE A 157 -7.61 -4.66 -8.60
N ASN A 158 -8.17 -4.69 -9.81
CA ASN A 158 -9.60 -4.44 -10.05
C ASN A 158 -10.35 -5.75 -10.38
N ALA A 159 -10.36 -6.68 -9.45
CA ALA A 159 -11.10 -7.94 -9.59
C ALA A 159 -11.49 -8.51 -8.22
N MET A 160 -12.59 -9.26 -8.15
CA MET A 160 -12.93 -9.97 -6.91
C MET A 160 -11.90 -11.08 -6.67
N PRO A 161 -11.24 -11.13 -5.51
CA PRO A 161 -10.27 -12.18 -5.21
C PRO A 161 -10.98 -13.53 -5.12
N ASP A 162 -10.44 -14.53 -5.80
CA ASP A 162 -10.90 -15.91 -5.66
C ASP A 162 -10.34 -16.56 -4.37
N LYS A 163 -10.97 -17.65 -3.94
CA LYS A 163 -10.57 -18.36 -2.70
C LYS A 163 -9.17 -18.94 -2.79
N GLU A 164 -8.75 -19.36 -3.99
CA GLU A 164 -7.43 -19.94 -4.21
C GLU A 164 -6.35 -18.88 -3.99
N PHE A 165 -6.56 -17.67 -4.49
CA PHE A 165 -5.70 -16.51 -4.29
C PHE A 165 -5.49 -16.23 -2.80
N ILE A 166 -6.57 -16.08 -2.04
CA ILE A 166 -6.48 -15.82 -0.58
C ILE A 166 -5.77 -16.97 0.15
N THR A 167 -6.12 -18.21 -0.17
CA THR A 167 -5.49 -19.38 0.45
C THR A 167 -3.98 -19.39 0.21
N LYS A 168 -3.55 -19.13 -1.03
CA LYS A 168 -2.12 -19.07 -1.37
C LYS A 168 -1.41 -17.87 -0.71
N LEU A 169 -2.08 -16.73 -0.53
CA LEU A 169 -1.55 -15.63 0.26
C LEU A 169 -1.33 -16.03 1.72
N ASP A 170 -2.25 -16.79 2.32
CA ASP A 170 -2.09 -17.27 3.70
C ASP A 170 -0.89 -18.20 3.86
N PHE A 171 -0.65 -19.08 2.89
CA PHE A 171 0.57 -19.90 2.87
C PHE A 171 1.83 -19.04 2.75
N MET A 172 1.82 -18.07 1.83
CA MET A 172 2.99 -17.21 1.55
C MET A 172 3.35 -16.30 2.74
N THR A 173 2.37 -15.92 3.56
CA THR A 173 2.60 -15.03 4.71
C THR A 173 2.59 -15.73 6.07
N ASN A 174 2.46 -17.06 6.07
CA ASN A 174 2.33 -17.89 7.26
C ASN A 174 1.17 -17.45 8.18
N ALA A 175 0.02 -17.11 7.58
CA ALA A 175 -1.15 -16.57 8.28
C ALA A 175 -2.00 -17.63 9.03
N PHE A 176 -1.48 -18.84 9.19
CA PHE A 176 -2.13 -19.89 9.99
C PHE A 176 -2.23 -19.52 11.47
N ASP A 177 -1.34 -18.64 11.95
CA ASP A 177 -1.43 -18.09 13.29
C ASP A 177 -2.52 -16.99 13.38
N PRO A 178 -3.51 -17.12 14.29
CA PRO A 178 -4.64 -16.20 14.38
C PRO A 178 -4.28 -14.74 14.62
N ILE A 179 -3.08 -14.47 15.15
CA ILE A 179 -2.60 -13.14 15.52
C ILE A 179 -1.62 -12.61 14.47
N SER A 180 -0.67 -13.43 14.05
CA SER A 180 0.42 -13.07 13.14
C SER A 180 -0.09 -12.88 11.72
N LYS A 181 -1.26 -13.44 11.36
CA LYS A 181 -1.91 -13.14 10.07
C LYS A 181 -2.11 -11.65 9.81
N TYR A 182 -2.34 -10.84 10.84
CA TYR A 182 -2.50 -9.38 10.71
C TYR A 182 -1.19 -8.65 10.43
N GLU A 183 -0.06 -9.33 10.64
CA GLU A 183 1.24 -8.84 10.20
C GLU A 183 1.43 -9.03 8.70
N ALA A 184 0.86 -10.06 8.09
CA ALA A 184 0.97 -10.34 6.66
C ALA A 184 2.42 -10.25 6.15
N MET A 185 3.38 -10.87 6.85
CA MET A 185 4.79 -10.83 6.44
C MET A 185 5.02 -11.58 5.16
N LEU A 186 5.80 -11.04 4.23
CA LEU A 186 6.37 -11.86 3.16
C LEU A 186 7.46 -12.76 3.76
N SER A 187 7.36 -14.08 3.54
CA SER A 187 8.36 -15.05 4.02
C SER A 187 9.76 -14.78 3.49
N ASP A 188 9.85 -14.34 2.24
CA ASP A 188 11.10 -14.27 1.49
C ASP A 188 11.83 -12.93 1.67
N ILE A 189 11.17 -11.95 2.30
CA ILE A 189 11.74 -10.62 2.56
C ILE A 189 11.46 -10.22 4.00
N LYS A 190 12.54 -10.28 4.79
CA LYS A 190 12.52 -9.98 6.23
C LYS A 190 11.82 -8.66 6.51
N ASP A 191 10.89 -8.68 7.48
CA ASP A 191 10.18 -7.50 7.98
C ASP A 191 9.36 -6.72 6.93
N THR A 192 9.03 -7.33 5.78
CA THR A 192 8.20 -6.69 4.75
C THR A 192 6.74 -7.12 4.90
N ARG A 193 5.84 -6.14 5.05
CA ARG A 193 4.40 -6.36 5.22
C ARG A 193 3.68 -6.33 3.87
N LEU A 194 2.80 -7.27 3.61
CA LEU A 194 1.97 -7.32 2.42
C LEU A 194 0.59 -6.73 2.71
N ASN A 195 0.15 -5.81 1.86
CA ASN A 195 -1.20 -5.28 1.87
C ASN A 195 -1.82 -5.46 0.48
N ILE A 196 -2.96 -6.14 0.41
CA ILE A 196 -3.68 -6.38 -0.84
C ILE A 196 -4.95 -5.54 -0.84
N ILE A 197 -5.16 -4.77 -1.90
CA ILE A 197 -6.22 -3.78 -2.02
C ILE A 197 -6.94 -4.00 -3.33
N ASN A 198 -8.25 -4.23 -3.24
CA ASN A 198 -9.11 -4.15 -4.40
C ASN A 198 -9.45 -2.67 -4.65
N PHE A 199 -9.41 -2.23 -5.91
CA PHE A 199 -9.92 -0.93 -6.29
C PHE A 199 -11.02 -1.06 -7.34
N LYS A 200 -11.98 -0.13 -7.31
CA LYS A 200 -13.03 0.01 -8.32
C LYS A 200 -13.18 1.47 -8.70
N CYS A 201 -13.50 1.74 -9.96
CA CYS A 201 -13.91 3.04 -10.43
C CYS A 201 -15.40 3.00 -10.79
N GLU A 202 -16.22 3.77 -10.06
CA GLU A 202 -17.66 3.91 -10.30
C GLU A 202 -17.98 5.41 -10.32
N ASN A 203 -18.65 5.90 -11.37
CA ASN A 203 -19.00 7.32 -11.52
C ASN A 203 -17.81 8.28 -11.30
N GLU A 204 -16.67 7.98 -11.94
CA GLU A 204 -15.42 8.78 -11.83
C GLU A 204 -14.86 8.86 -10.40
N LYS A 205 -15.29 7.97 -9.51
CA LYS A 205 -14.78 7.89 -8.14
C LYS A 205 -14.09 6.55 -7.93
N TYR A 206 -12.85 6.63 -7.47
CA TYR A 206 -12.09 5.47 -7.05
C TYR A 206 -12.45 5.10 -5.61
N SER A 207 -12.74 3.83 -5.40
CA SER A 207 -12.91 3.24 -4.07
C SER A 207 -11.85 2.17 -3.85
N PHE A 208 -11.35 2.10 -2.62
CA PHE A 208 -10.29 1.18 -2.21
C PHE A 208 -10.78 0.32 -1.06
N GLN A 209 -10.65 -0.99 -1.20
CA GLN A 209 -11.01 -1.96 -0.18
C GLN A 209 -9.81 -2.83 0.16
N HIS A 210 -9.39 -2.77 1.42
CA HIS A 210 -8.37 -3.68 1.94
C HIS A 210 -8.91 -5.10 1.98
N VAL A 211 -8.21 -6.01 1.31
CA VAL A 211 -8.55 -7.43 1.15
C VAL A 211 -7.69 -8.28 2.08
N TYR A 212 -6.41 -7.92 2.22
CA TYR A 212 -5.45 -8.72 2.95
C TYR A 212 -4.44 -7.85 3.71
N PRO A 213 -4.14 -8.13 4.99
CA PRO A 213 -4.78 -9.15 5.81
C PRO A 213 -6.27 -8.86 6.06
N GLU A 214 -7.11 -9.88 6.09
CA GLU A 214 -8.55 -9.71 6.28
C GLU A 214 -8.84 -9.18 7.69
N ILE A 215 -9.32 -7.94 7.77
CA ILE A 215 -9.87 -7.37 9.00
C ILE A 215 -11.37 -7.52 8.95
N ARG A 216 -11.88 -8.46 9.74
CA ARG A 216 -13.31 -8.53 10.01
C ARG A 216 -13.72 -7.19 10.61
N LYS A 217 -14.47 -6.38 9.86
CA LYS A 217 -15.23 -5.30 10.46
C LYS A 217 -16.14 -5.97 11.49
N LEU A 218 -15.97 -5.63 12.77
CA LEU A 218 -16.99 -5.93 13.75
C LEU A 218 -18.26 -5.29 13.20
N GLU A 219 -19.20 -6.11 12.74
CA GLU A 219 -20.54 -5.63 12.48
C GLU A 219 -20.99 -4.99 13.79
N THR A 220 -21.10 -3.66 13.81
CA THR A 220 -21.90 -3.00 14.81
C THR A 220 -23.28 -3.60 14.66
N LYS A 221 -23.58 -4.60 15.50
CA LYS A 221 -24.94 -5.02 15.78
C LYS A 221 -25.63 -3.75 16.25
N ASN A 222 -26.29 -3.07 15.33
CA ASN A 222 -27.34 -2.12 15.67
C ASN A 222 -28.35 -2.96 16.44
N LYS A 223 -28.25 -2.92 17.76
CA LYS A 223 -29.35 -3.31 18.64
C LYS A 223 -30.46 -2.33 18.29
N VAL A 224 -31.43 -2.83 17.53
CA VAL A 224 -32.78 -2.27 17.46
C VAL A 224 -33.36 -2.25 18.87
#